data_AF-A0A1I8CJG1-F1
#
_entry.id   AF-A0A1I8CJG1-F1
#
_cell.length_a   1.000
_cell.length_b   1.000
_cell.length_c   1.000
_cell.angle_alpha   90.00
_cell.angle_beta   90.00
_cell.angle_gamma   90.00
#
_symmetry.space_group_name_H-M   'P 1'
#
loop_
_entity.id
_entity.type
_entity.pdbx_description
1 polymer ?
#
loop_
_entity_poly.entity_id
_entity_poly.type
_entity_poly.pdbx_seq_one_letter_code
_entity_poly.pdbx_strand_id
1 'polypeptide(L)'
;MVFGSEKKQRLAEEKRELMNNINAEKTKAKLEEARDDLIDKIEEIETLQRKNEELIIENRNLRERIKQMEEEKRCEALLKARNLKIRDRTISISITGDRGKGKSRVGLCIGLVKDTNSPLNFSVVALFDEKDSCENLLQIVPSIFRELTMIETLNVAGNEFQVVFYAVVDFMFLSALSGHQDPVCTHSCLRCTIRMRNVKCKDYFNLVSTSRVRGEASDELSKVSQDFLKIVLPENILIAPLHLSMRVFALIREVLVNNLTDEEKQVLEDNFFDLSTPVALYWQIS
;
A
#
# COMPACT_ATOMS: atom_id res chain seq x y z
N MET A 1 -21.25 92.48 34.81
CA MET A 1 -20.25 91.84 33.93
C MET A 1 -20.32 90.31 34.05
N VAL A 2 -21.44 89.67 33.64
CA VAL A 2 -21.62 88.21 33.79
C VAL A 2 -21.97 87.52 32.45
N PHE A 3 -22.49 88.25 31.46
CA PHE A 3 -22.86 87.70 30.14
C PHE A 3 -21.68 87.32 29.22
N GLY A 4 -20.44 87.65 29.58
CA GLY A 4 -19.25 87.37 28.77
C GLY A 4 -18.63 86.00 29.01
N SER A 5 -18.85 85.36 30.16
CA SER A 5 -18.23 84.08 30.52
C SER A 5 -19.02 82.88 29.97
N GLU A 6 -20.36 82.91 30.05
CA GLU A 6 -21.21 81.82 29.53
C GLU A 6 -21.12 81.69 28.01
N LYS A 7 -21.08 82.80 27.27
CA LYS A 7 -20.92 82.79 25.82
C LYS A 7 -19.57 82.21 25.40
N LYS A 8 -18.50 82.48 26.17
CA LYS A 8 -17.16 81.91 25.94
C LYS A 8 -17.12 80.42 26.25
N GLN A 9 -17.79 79.97 27.33
CA GLN A 9 -17.88 78.55 27.69
C GLN A 9 -18.63 77.76 26.61
N ARG A 10 -19.77 78.27 26.15
CA ARG A 10 -20.60 77.64 25.12
C ARG A 10 -19.85 77.50 23.78
N LEU A 11 -19.14 78.55 23.36
CA LEU A 11 -18.26 78.51 22.18
C LEU A 11 -17.08 77.53 22.33
N ALA A 12 -16.53 77.37 23.53
CA ALA A 12 -15.45 76.42 23.78
C ALA A 12 -15.95 74.97 23.73
N GLU A 13 -17.17 74.73 24.19
CA GLU A 13 -17.82 73.42 24.18
C GLU A 13 -18.22 73.00 22.75
N GLU A 14 -18.84 73.90 21.98
CA GLU A 14 -19.13 73.71 20.56
C GLU A 14 -17.86 73.42 19.74
N LYS A 15 -16.77 74.15 20.02
CA LYS A 15 -15.48 73.91 19.36
C LYS A 15 -14.89 72.54 19.72
N ARG A 16 -15.09 72.07 20.95
CA ARG A 16 -14.61 70.76 21.40
C ARG A 16 -15.39 69.63 20.74
N GLU A 17 -16.72 69.79 20.65
CA GLU A 17 -17.62 68.85 19.99
C GLU A 17 -17.31 68.75 18.49
N LEU A 18 -17.07 69.88 17.81
CA LEU A 18 -16.66 69.93 16.42
C LEU A 18 -15.30 69.23 16.19
N MET A 19 -14.32 69.46 17.07
CA MET A 19 -13.01 68.78 16.98
C MET A 19 -13.11 67.26 17.19
N ASN A 20 -13.99 66.81 18.08
CA ASN A 20 -14.24 65.38 18.30
C ASN A 20 -14.87 64.74 17.06
N ASN A 21 -15.84 65.40 16.43
CA ASN A 21 -16.47 64.92 15.19
C ASN A 21 -15.46 64.82 14.04
N ILE A 22 -14.61 65.83 13.85
CA ILE A 22 -13.54 65.81 12.83
C ILE A 22 -12.55 64.66 13.07
N ASN A 23 -12.19 64.40 14.33
CA ASN A 23 -11.29 63.29 14.66
C ASN A 23 -11.95 61.92 14.46
N ALA A 24 -13.25 61.80 14.75
CA ALA A 24 -14.01 60.58 14.48
C ALA A 24 -14.10 60.29 12.98
N GLU A 25 -14.38 61.30 12.14
CA GLU A 25 -14.40 61.15 10.68
C GLU A 25 -13.02 60.76 10.12
N LYS A 26 -11.95 61.40 10.58
CA LYS A 26 -10.57 61.02 10.18
C LYS A 26 -10.23 59.58 10.57
N THR A 27 -10.69 59.13 11.72
CA THR A 27 -10.47 57.75 12.18
C THR A 27 -11.27 56.76 11.35
N LYS A 28 -12.52 57.11 11.00
CA LYS A 28 -13.37 56.30 10.12
C LYS A 28 -12.77 56.14 8.73
N ALA A 29 -12.27 57.21 8.12
CA ALA A 29 -11.63 57.17 6.81
C ALA A 29 -10.38 56.26 6.81
N LYS A 30 -9.55 56.33 7.85
CA LYS A 30 -8.38 55.43 8.01
C LYS A 30 -8.79 53.96 8.18
N LEU A 31 -9.90 53.69 8.86
CA LEU A 31 -10.42 52.34 9.03
C LEU A 31 -11.01 51.79 7.72
N GLU A 32 -11.64 52.63 6.90
CA GLU A 32 -12.13 52.25 5.57
C GLU A 32 -10.97 51.92 4.63
N GLU A 33 -9.93 52.76 4.58
CA GLU A 33 -8.70 52.50 3.81
C GLU A 33 -8.01 51.20 4.27
N ALA A 34 -7.84 51.00 5.58
CA ALA A 34 -7.25 49.78 6.13
C ALA A 34 -8.11 48.52 5.86
N ARG A 35 -9.44 48.67 5.76
CA ARG A 35 -10.35 47.57 5.42
C ARG A 35 -10.20 47.18 3.96
N ASP A 36 -10.16 48.15 3.06
CA ASP A 36 -10.04 47.89 1.62
C ASP A 36 -8.66 47.27 1.32
N ASP A 37 -7.58 47.74 1.94
CA ASP A 37 -6.25 47.08 1.92
C ASP A 37 -6.28 45.62 2.43
N LEU A 38 -7.14 45.34 3.41
CA LEU A 38 -7.29 43.99 3.96
C LEU A 38 -8.04 43.07 2.99
N ILE A 39 -9.03 43.61 2.29
CA ILE A 39 -9.81 42.88 1.27
C ILE A 39 -8.89 42.48 0.12
N ASP A 40 -8.07 43.41 -0.39
CA ASP A 40 -7.12 43.13 -1.48
C ASP A 40 -6.12 42.02 -1.09
N LYS A 41 -5.63 42.06 0.15
CA LYS A 41 -4.74 41.00 0.69
C LYS A 41 -5.44 39.65 0.83
N ILE A 42 -6.71 39.62 1.21
CA ILE A 42 -7.49 38.38 1.30
C ILE A 42 -7.64 37.77 -0.10
N GLU A 43 -7.99 38.57 -1.11
CA GLU A 43 -8.11 38.10 -2.49
C GLU A 43 -6.79 37.55 -3.05
N GLU A 44 -5.66 38.18 -2.72
CA GLU A 44 -4.33 37.69 -3.07
C GLU A 44 -4.04 36.32 -2.42
N ILE A 45 -4.34 36.17 -1.12
CA ILE A 45 -4.16 34.90 -0.40
C ILE A 45 -5.01 33.79 -1.00
N GLU A 46 -6.29 34.05 -1.30
CA GLU A 46 -7.18 33.06 -1.92
C GLU A 46 -6.71 32.64 -3.32
N THR A 47 -6.09 33.55 -4.06
CA THR A 47 -5.51 33.27 -5.37
C THR A 47 -4.26 32.40 -5.24
N LEU A 48 -3.40 32.68 -4.26
CA LEU A 48 -2.22 31.88 -3.97
C LEU A 48 -2.58 30.48 -3.47
N GLN A 49 -3.63 30.35 -2.66
CA GLN A 49 -4.12 29.05 -2.20
C GLN A 49 -4.58 28.16 -3.36
N ARG A 50 -5.38 28.69 -4.29
CA ARG A 50 -5.79 27.96 -5.50
C ARG A 50 -4.59 27.50 -6.34
N LYS A 51 -3.61 28.38 -6.59
CA LYS A 51 -2.39 28.01 -7.31
C LYS A 51 -1.59 26.92 -6.60
N ASN A 52 -1.54 26.95 -5.26
CA ASN A 52 -0.83 25.93 -4.50
C ASN A 52 -1.51 24.56 -4.61
N GLU A 53 -2.84 24.51 -4.59
CA GLU A 53 -3.60 23.27 -4.81
C GLU A 53 -3.35 22.67 -6.21
N GLU A 54 -3.34 23.51 -7.24
CA GLU A 54 -2.99 23.10 -8.61
C GLU A 54 -1.57 22.51 -8.69
N LEU A 55 -0.59 23.19 -8.10
CA LEU A 55 0.80 22.73 -8.05
C LEU A 55 0.97 21.41 -7.28
N ILE A 56 0.19 21.19 -6.22
CA ILE A 56 0.21 19.92 -5.47
C ILE A 56 -0.28 18.77 -6.36
N ILE A 57 -1.35 18.98 -7.14
CA ILE A 57 -1.88 17.99 -8.07
C ILE A 57 -0.87 17.71 -9.19
N GLU A 58 -0.28 18.76 -9.79
CA GLU A 58 0.71 18.61 -10.85
C GLU A 58 1.94 17.84 -10.38
N ASN A 59 2.47 18.15 -9.19
CA ASN A 59 3.60 17.43 -8.60
C ASN A 59 3.28 15.96 -8.33
N ARG A 60 2.06 15.63 -7.92
CA ARG A 60 1.61 14.24 -7.75
C ARG A 60 1.67 13.50 -9.10
N ASN A 61 1.06 14.07 -10.14
CA ASN A 61 1.03 13.47 -11.48
C ASN A 61 2.44 13.30 -12.08
N LEU A 62 3.36 14.24 -11.83
CA LEU A 62 4.75 14.14 -12.27
C LEU A 62 5.49 12.98 -11.62
N ARG A 63 5.33 12.79 -10.30
CA ARG A 63 5.93 11.65 -9.58
C ARG A 63 5.43 10.32 -10.10
N GLU A 64 4.13 10.23 -10.41
CA GLU A 64 3.52 9.03 -11.00
C GLU A 64 4.12 8.71 -12.37
N ARG A 65 4.25 9.71 -13.26
CA ARG A 65 4.89 9.52 -14.58
C ARG A 65 6.35 9.10 -14.48
N ILE A 66 7.10 9.62 -13.50
CA ILE A 66 8.50 9.20 -13.28
C ILE A 66 8.58 7.72 -12.93
N LYS A 67 7.73 7.23 -12.00
CA LYS A 67 7.69 5.81 -11.63
C LYS A 67 7.32 4.92 -12.82
N GLN A 68 6.31 5.33 -13.59
CA GLN A 68 5.91 4.58 -14.80
C GLN A 68 7.06 4.50 -15.81
N MET A 69 7.74 5.62 -16.09
CA MET A 69 8.90 5.64 -16.99
C MET A 69 10.06 4.74 -16.52
N GLU A 70 10.28 4.61 -15.21
CA GLU A 70 11.30 3.69 -14.67
C GLU A 70 10.95 2.23 -14.95
N GLU A 71 9.70 1.83 -14.74
CA GLU A 71 9.24 0.48 -15.04
C GLU A 71 9.19 0.19 -16.55
N GLU A 72 8.84 1.19 -17.39
CA GLU A 72 8.92 1.09 -18.85
C GLU A 72 10.36 0.84 -19.31
N LYS A 73 11.32 1.64 -18.85
CA LYS A 73 12.76 1.45 -19.16
C LYS A 73 13.25 0.07 -18.74
N ARG A 74 12.80 -0.41 -17.58
CA ARG A 74 13.15 -1.74 -17.09
C ARG A 74 12.56 -2.84 -17.96
N CYS A 75 11.29 -2.72 -18.34
CA CYS A 75 10.64 -3.62 -19.29
C CYS A 75 11.35 -3.61 -20.65
N GLU A 76 11.78 -2.45 -21.14
CA GLU A 76 12.54 -2.34 -22.40
C GLU A 76 13.89 -3.06 -22.31
N ALA A 77 14.61 -2.92 -21.20
CA ALA A 77 15.86 -3.63 -20.99
C ALA A 77 15.64 -5.15 -20.96
N LEU A 78 14.60 -5.61 -20.27
CA LEU A 78 14.21 -7.02 -20.22
C LEU A 78 13.76 -7.54 -21.58
N LEU A 79 13.06 -6.72 -22.37
CA LEU A 79 12.64 -7.05 -23.73
C LEU A 79 13.84 -7.21 -24.65
N LYS A 80 14.79 -6.26 -24.61
CA LYS A 80 16.07 -6.34 -25.35
C LYS A 80 16.88 -7.58 -24.97
N ALA A 81 16.87 -7.96 -23.69
CA ALA A 81 17.52 -9.17 -23.18
C ALA A 81 16.75 -10.47 -23.48
N ARG A 82 15.59 -10.40 -24.16
CA ARG A 82 14.67 -11.53 -24.41
C ARG A 82 14.25 -12.26 -23.14
N ASN A 83 14.16 -11.53 -22.03
CA ASN A 83 13.77 -12.09 -20.74
C ASN A 83 12.43 -11.54 -20.23
N LEU A 84 11.86 -10.51 -20.85
CA LEU A 84 10.51 -10.06 -20.52
C LEU A 84 9.47 -11.10 -20.97
N LYS A 85 8.62 -11.54 -20.05
CA LYS A 85 7.51 -12.45 -20.36
C LYS A 85 6.29 -11.64 -20.77
N ILE A 86 5.90 -11.79 -22.03
CA ILE A 86 4.68 -11.21 -22.59
C ILE A 86 3.74 -12.35 -22.99
N ARG A 87 2.45 -12.25 -22.65
CA ARG A 87 1.40 -13.17 -23.09
C ARG A 87 0.19 -12.37 -23.56
N ASP A 88 -0.27 -12.57 -24.78
CA ASP A 88 -1.50 -11.91 -25.29
C ASP A 88 -1.51 -10.39 -25.10
N ARG A 89 -0.37 -9.73 -25.35
CA ARG A 89 -0.14 -8.28 -25.11
C ARG A 89 -0.26 -7.84 -23.65
N THR A 90 -0.07 -8.77 -22.72
CA THR A 90 -0.02 -8.48 -21.29
C THR A 90 1.40 -8.64 -20.73
N ILE A 91 1.75 -7.78 -19.78
CA ILE A 91 2.92 -7.89 -18.91
C ILE A 91 2.42 -8.24 -17.51
N SER A 92 2.96 -9.32 -16.96
CA SER A 92 2.65 -9.74 -15.59
C SER A 92 3.50 -8.97 -14.59
N ILE A 93 2.91 -8.39 -13.56
CA ILE A 93 3.63 -7.83 -12.41
C ILE A 93 3.15 -8.51 -11.14
N SER A 94 4.08 -9.08 -10.38
CA SER A 94 3.76 -9.73 -9.10
C SER A 94 4.03 -8.78 -7.95
N ILE A 95 3.00 -8.50 -7.16
CA ILE A 95 3.14 -7.93 -5.82
C ILE A 95 3.68 -9.04 -4.93
N THR A 96 4.84 -8.77 -4.34
CA THR A 96 5.51 -9.68 -3.43
C THR A 96 5.96 -8.93 -2.17
N GLY A 97 6.39 -9.66 -1.16
CA GLY A 97 6.64 -9.13 0.17
C GLY A 97 7.12 -10.22 1.09
N ASP A 98 7.88 -9.80 2.09
CA ASP A 98 8.50 -10.68 3.06
C ASP A 98 8.85 -9.88 4.31
N ARG A 99 9.00 -10.58 5.42
CA ARG A 99 9.45 -10.00 6.68
C ARG A 99 10.80 -10.59 7.06
N GLY A 100 11.79 -9.71 7.18
CA GLY A 100 13.15 -10.07 7.56
C GLY A 100 13.75 -9.10 8.56
N LYS A 101 14.43 -9.62 9.59
CA LYS A 101 15.25 -8.84 10.55
C LYS A 101 14.52 -7.62 11.16
N GLY A 102 13.22 -7.78 11.46
CA GLY A 102 12.41 -6.72 12.09
C GLY A 102 11.84 -5.69 11.12
N LYS A 103 12.03 -5.85 9.81
CA LYS A 103 11.40 -5.00 8.79
C LYS A 103 10.52 -5.83 7.87
N SER A 104 9.45 -5.23 7.41
CA SER A 104 8.54 -5.77 6.42
C SER A 104 8.71 -4.96 5.13
N ARG A 105 8.71 -5.65 4.00
CA ARG A 105 8.88 -5.05 2.67
C ARG A 105 7.77 -5.48 1.74
N VAL A 106 7.33 -4.56 0.89
CA VAL A 106 6.50 -4.83 -0.26
C VAL A 106 7.31 -4.47 -1.49
N GLY A 107 7.25 -5.33 -2.50
CA GLY A 107 7.95 -5.12 -3.76
C GLY A 107 7.16 -5.62 -4.95
N LEU A 108 7.69 -5.30 -6.12
CA LEU A 108 7.17 -5.71 -7.41
C LEU A 108 8.22 -6.54 -8.15
N CYS A 109 7.76 -7.60 -8.79
CA CYS A 109 8.56 -8.42 -9.69
C CYS A 109 7.90 -8.46 -11.07
N ILE A 110 8.66 -8.16 -12.12
CA ILE A 110 8.18 -8.27 -13.50
C ILE A 110 8.20 -9.75 -13.92
N GLY A 111 7.21 -10.18 -14.69
CA GLY A 111 7.18 -11.52 -15.27
C GLY A 111 8.38 -11.76 -16.18
N LEU A 112 9.20 -12.76 -15.86
CA LEU A 112 10.38 -13.14 -16.65
C LEU A 112 10.20 -14.49 -17.35
N VAL A 113 10.95 -14.70 -18.44
CA VAL A 113 11.01 -15.99 -19.16
C VAL A 113 11.93 -16.97 -18.43
N LYS A 114 13.07 -16.49 -17.94
CA LYS A 114 14.05 -17.22 -17.14
C LYS A 114 14.45 -16.42 -15.90
N ASP A 115 15.10 -17.08 -14.95
CA ASP A 115 15.59 -16.47 -13.70
C ASP A 115 14.46 -15.77 -12.92
N THR A 116 13.27 -16.36 -12.92
CA THR A 116 12.03 -15.76 -12.40
C THR A 116 12.09 -15.41 -10.91
N ASN A 117 12.98 -16.07 -10.17
CA ASN A 117 13.19 -15.88 -8.73
C ASN A 117 14.48 -15.09 -8.42
N SER A 118 15.01 -14.35 -9.41
CA SER A 118 16.22 -13.54 -9.22
C SER A 118 15.95 -12.36 -8.28
N PRO A 119 16.84 -12.07 -7.30
CA PRO A 119 16.71 -10.89 -6.45
C PRO A 119 16.84 -9.59 -7.25
N LEU A 120 17.49 -9.62 -8.42
CA LEU A 120 17.59 -8.47 -9.33
C LEU A 120 16.25 -8.13 -10.00
N ASN A 121 15.27 -9.03 -9.93
CA ASN A 121 13.91 -8.79 -10.41
C ASN A 121 13.01 -8.11 -9.36
N PHE A 122 13.50 -7.88 -8.14
CA PHE A 122 12.71 -7.30 -7.07
C PHE A 122 12.90 -5.78 -6.95
N SER A 123 11.84 -5.01 -7.19
CA SER A 123 11.77 -3.58 -6.88
C SER A 123 11.09 -3.37 -5.54
N VAL A 124 11.75 -2.75 -4.57
CA VAL A 124 11.11 -2.36 -3.30
C VAL A 124 10.20 -1.15 -3.54
N VAL A 125 8.92 -1.28 -3.20
CA VAL A 125 7.96 -0.16 -3.23
C VAL A 125 7.60 0.32 -1.84
N ALA A 126 7.80 -0.51 -0.81
CA ALA A 126 7.59 -0.14 0.57
C ALA A 126 8.55 -0.87 1.50
N LEU A 127 8.99 -0.17 2.54
CA LEU A 127 9.74 -0.74 3.65
C LEU A 127 9.20 -0.12 4.95
N PHE A 128 8.93 -0.95 5.94
CA PHE A 128 8.43 -0.49 7.23
C PHE A 128 8.97 -1.35 8.38
N ASP A 129 9.14 -0.72 9.54
CA ASP A 129 9.79 -1.33 10.70
C ASP A 129 8.82 -2.13 11.58
N GLU A 130 7.56 -2.21 11.18
CA GLU A 130 6.51 -2.88 11.93
C GLU A 130 6.25 -4.30 11.44
N LYS A 131 5.58 -5.11 12.28
CA LYS A 131 5.10 -6.42 11.87
C LYS A 131 4.15 -6.28 10.69
N ASP A 132 4.15 -7.28 9.83
CA ASP A 132 3.24 -7.55 8.73
C ASP A 132 1.82 -7.95 9.21
N SER A 133 1.29 -7.24 10.22
CA SER A 133 -0.11 -7.40 10.65
C SER A 133 -1.04 -6.70 9.66
N CYS A 134 -2.30 -7.13 9.65
CA CYS A 134 -3.35 -6.46 8.89
C CYS A 134 -3.44 -4.96 9.23
N GLU A 135 -3.33 -4.59 10.51
CA GLU A 135 -3.40 -3.20 11.00
C GLU A 135 -2.26 -2.30 10.50
N ASN A 136 -1.05 -2.83 10.38
CA ASN A 136 0.10 -2.04 9.93
C ASN A 136 0.13 -1.94 8.40
N LEU A 137 -0.20 -3.04 7.71
CA LEU A 137 -0.41 -3.02 6.27
C LEU A 137 -1.54 -2.04 5.91
N LEU A 138 -2.58 -1.93 6.75
CA LEU A 138 -3.69 -0.98 6.61
C LEU A 138 -3.28 0.49 6.52
N GLN A 139 -2.16 0.87 7.13
CA GLN A 139 -1.71 2.26 7.12
C GLN A 139 -0.87 2.59 5.89
N ILE A 140 -0.12 1.61 5.38
CA ILE A 140 0.96 1.85 4.40
C ILE A 140 0.55 1.41 2.99
N VAL A 141 -0.13 0.27 2.89
CA VAL A 141 -0.44 -0.37 1.62
C VAL A 141 -1.47 0.41 0.77
N PRO A 142 -2.51 1.08 1.32
CA PRO A 142 -3.50 1.78 0.50
C PRO A 142 -2.96 2.91 -0.38
N SER A 143 -1.92 3.64 0.06
CA SER A 143 -1.31 4.67 -0.79
C SER A 143 -0.61 4.03 -1.99
N ILE A 144 0.18 2.99 -1.75
CA ILE A 144 0.89 2.24 -2.79
C ILE A 144 -0.11 1.60 -3.76
N PHE A 145 -1.16 0.98 -3.25
CA PHE A 145 -2.17 0.33 -4.07
C PHE A 145 -2.94 1.32 -4.93
N ARG A 146 -3.28 2.50 -4.42
CA ARG A 146 -3.84 3.56 -5.26
C ARG A 146 -2.91 3.97 -6.40
N GLU A 147 -1.61 4.07 -6.15
CA GLU A 147 -0.65 4.36 -7.23
C GLU A 147 -0.57 3.21 -8.24
N LEU A 148 -0.58 1.95 -7.78
CA LEU A 148 -0.57 0.77 -8.66
C LEU A 148 -1.86 0.63 -9.48
N THR A 149 -3.03 1.01 -8.95
CA THR A 149 -4.29 0.98 -9.72
C THR A 149 -4.27 1.87 -10.95
N MET A 150 -3.38 2.86 -11.00
CA MET A 150 -3.28 3.76 -12.16
C MET A 150 -2.39 3.18 -13.28
N ILE A 151 -1.64 2.11 -13.00
CA ILE A 151 -0.78 1.44 -13.98
C ILE A 151 -1.60 0.36 -14.68
N GLU A 152 -2.49 0.78 -15.58
CA GLU A 152 -3.26 -0.15 -16.42
C GLU A 152 -2.44 -0.64 -17.62
N THR A 153 -1.59 0.22 -18.18
CA THR A 153 -0.75 -0.08 -19.34
C THR A 153 0.68 0.43 -19.18
N LEU A 154 1.60 -0.22 -19.89
CA LEU A 154 3.00 0.21 -20.03
C LEU A 154 3.34 0.35 -21.51
N ASN A 155 4.02 1.45 -21.86
CA ASN A 155 4.59 1.62 -23.19
C ASN A 155 6.03 1.10 -23.19
N VAL A 156 6.25 -0.03 -23.86
CA VAL A 156 7.56 -0.68 -23.93
C VAL A 156 8.01 -0.69 -25.39
N ALA A 157 9.07 0.06 -25.69
CA ALA A 157 9.63 0.20 -27.04
C ALA A 157 8.57 0.62 -28.08
N GLY A 158 7.71 1.59 -27.72
CA GLY A 158 6.66 2.13 -28.59
C GLY A 158 5.40 1.25 -28.71
N ASN A 159 5.32 0.15 -27.95
CA ASN A 159 4.18 -0.75 -27.95
C ASN A 159 3.48 -0.69 -26.59
N GLU A 160 2.16 -0.54 -26.62
CA GLU A 160 1.34 -0.58 -25.42
C GLU A 160 0.99 -2.02 -25.02
N PHE A 161 1.22 -2.32 -23.74
CA PHE A 161 0.90 -3.61 -23.12
C PHE A 161 0.01 -3.40 -21.90
N GLN A 162 -0.99 -4.25 -21.73
CA GLN A 162 -1.79 -4.27 -20.50
C GLN A 162 -1.00 -4.85 -19.35
N VAL A 163 -1.14 -4.27 -18.16
CA VAL A 163 -0.53 -4.79 -16.95
C VAL A 163 -1.53 -5.68 -16.23
N VAL A 164 -1.10 -6.89 -15.87
CA VAL A 164 -1.87 -7.81 -15.05
C VAL A 164 -1.12 -8.05 -13.75
N PHE A 165 -1.76 -7.66 -12.64
CA PHE A 165 -1.18 -7.85 -11.32
C PHE A 165 -1.51 -9.23 -10.74
N TYR A 166 -0.49 -9.85 -10.15
CA TYR A 166 -0.57 -11.06 -9.36
C TYR A 166 -0.13 -10.77 -7.92
N ALA A 167 -0.67 -11.51 -6.96
CA ALA A 167 -0.13 -11.51 -5.60
C ALA A 167 0.57 -12.83 -5.34
N VAL A 168 1.88 -12.77 -5.09
CA VAL A 168 2.73 -13.94 -4.85
C VAL A 168 3.54 -13.71 -3.59
N VAL A 169 2.94 -14.04 -2.45
CA VAL A 169 3.54 -13.94 -1.11
C VAL A 169 3.20 -15.16 -0.28
N ASP A 170 3.78 -15.27 0.91
CA ASP A 170 3.37 -16.29 1.86
C ASP A 170 1.90 -16.13 2.26
N PHE A 171 1.34 -17.19 2.85
CA PHE A 171 -0.07 -17.24 3.19
C PHE A 171 -0.46 -16.21 4.27
N MET A 172 0.41 -15.91 5.23
CA MET A 172 0.11 -14.97 6.30
C MET A 172 0.00 -13.55 5.74
N PHE A 173 0.95 -13.18 4.88
CA PHE A 173 0.94 -11.89 4.20
C PHE A 173 -0.26 -11.76 3.25
N LEU A 174 -0.57 -12.79 2.47
CA LEU A 174 -1.78 -12.84 1.63
C LEU A 174 -3.04 -12.70 2.47
N SER A 175 -3.07 -13.34 3.65
CA SER A 175 -4.21 -13.26 4.55
C SER A 175 -4.41 -11.83 5.03
N ALA A 176 -3.34 -11.18 5.47
CA ALA A 176 -3.40 -9.79 5.90
C ALA A 176 -3.81 -8.82 4.77
N LEU A 177 -3.29 -8.99 3.55
CA LEU A 177 -3.68 -8.16 2.38
C LEU A 177 -5.13 -8.35 1.98
N SER A 178 -5.60 -9.60 1.99
CA SER A 178 -6.97 -9.96 1.58
C SER A 178 -8.01 -9.77 2.68
N GLY A 179 -7.59 -9.51 3.93
CA GLY A 179 -8.47 -9.47 5.11
C GLY A 179 -8.97 -10.85 5.56
N HIS A 180 -8.20 -11.90 5.27
CA HIS A 180 -8.51 -13.27 5.69
C HIS A 180 -8.03 -13.55 7.12
N GLN A 181 -8.81 -14.33 7.88
CA GLN A 181 -8.57 -14.66 9.29
C GLN A 181 -7.53 -15.79 9.50
N ASP A 182 -6.39 -15.71 8.80
CA ASP A 182 -5.25 -16.63 8.98
C ASP A 182 -5.57 -18.13 8.67
N PRO A 183 -4.57 -19.05 8.75
CA PRO A 183 -4.76 -20.45 8.36
C PRO A 183 -5.77 -21.24 9.21
N VAL A 184 -6.04 -20.79 10.44
CA VAL A 184 -6.78 -21.54 11.47
C VAL A 184 -8.29 -21.27 11.40
N CYS A 185 -8.75 -20.39 10.52
CA CYS A 185 -10.17 -20.10 10.38
C CYS A 185 -10.97 -21.28 9.79
N THR A 186 -12.29 -21.21 9.94
CA THR A 186 -13.25 -22.20 9.42
C THR A 186 -13.11 -22.45 7.91
N HIS A 187 -12.55 -21.47 7.19
CA HIS A 187 -12.43 -21.43 5.74
C HIS A 187 -10.97 -21.14 5.34
N SER A 188 -10.07 -22.10 5.50
CA SER A 188 -8.61 -21.88 5.32
C SER A 188 -8.15 -21.54 3.90
N CYS A 189 -9.03 -21.57 2.90
CA CYS A 189 -8.66 -21.24 1.52
C CYS A 189 -8.96 -19.77 1.20
N LEU A 190 -7.95 -19.06 0.69
CA LEU A 190 -8.08 -17.67 0.22
C LEU A 190 -9.00 -17.53 -1.01
N ARG A 191 -9.28 -18.63 -1.72
CA ARG A 191 -10.02 -18.63 -2.99
C ARG A 191 -11.40 -19.28 -2.91
N CYS A 192 -11.71 -20.08 -1.90
CA CYS A 192 -12.97 -20.82 -1.85
C CYS A 192 -13.62 -20.83 -0.46
N THR A 193 -14.90 -21.15 -0.43
CA THR A 193 -15.73 -21.16 0.79
C THR A 193 -15.78 -22.53 1.47
N ILE A 194 -14.88 -23.44 1.10
CA ILE A 194 -14.85 -24.80 1.62
C ILE A 194 -14.56 -24.76 3.13
N ARG A 195 -15.41 -25.43 3.93
CA ARG A 195 -15.22 -25.61 5.37
C ARG A 195 -14.37 -26.86 5.63
N MET A 196 -13.14 -26.67 6.11
CA MET A 196 -12.17 -27.76 6.28
C MET A 196 -12.64 -28.87 7.23
N ARG A 197 -13.51 -28.57 8.22
CA ARG A 197 -14.00 -29.56 9.20
C ARG A 197 -14.85 -30.68 8.59
N ASN A 198 -15.41 -30.50 7.39
CA ASN A 198 -16.41 -31.42 6.83
C ASN A 198 -16.01 -32.04 5.48
N VAL A 199 -14.77 -31.82 5.02
CA VAL A 199 -14.37 -32.19 3.66
C VAL A 199 -13.55 -33.47 3.69
N LYS A 200 -14.04 -34.51 3.01
CA LYS A 200 -13.23 -35.70 2.74
C LYS A 200 -12.37 -35.41 1.50
N CYS A 201 -11.14 -35.92 1.47
CA CYS A 201 -10.18 -35.65 0.38
C CYS A 201 -10.76 -35.92 -1.03
N LYS A 202 -11.61 -36.94 -1.16
CA LYS A 202 -12.32 -37.29 -2.39
C LYS A 202 -13.30 -36.23 -2.90
N ASP A 203 -13.82 -35.37 -2.03
CA ASP A 203 -14.80 -34.35 -2.35
C ASP A 203 -14.11 -33.01 -2.71
N TYR A 204 -12.78 -32.90 -2.49
CA TYR A 204 -12.01 -31.68 -2.70
C TYR A 204 -11.93 -31.27 -4.18
N PHE A 205 -11.88 -32.24 -5.09
CA PHE A 205 -11.77 -32.00 -6.55
C PHE A 205 -13.12 -31.74 -7.24
N ASN A 206 -14.24 -32.02 -6.56
CA ASN A 206 -15.60 -31.90 -7.13
C ASN A 206 -16.31 -30.60 -6.71
N LEU A 207 -15.69 -29.79 -5.87
CA LEU A 207 -16.28 -28.55 -5.39
C LEU A 207 -16.12 -27.46 -6.44
N VAL A 208 -17.26 -27.05 -7.03
CA VAL A 208 -17.33 -25.85 -7.87
C VAL A 208 -16.85 -24.68 -7.03
N SER A 209 -15.70 -24.14 -7.43
CA SER A 209 -15.06 -22.99 -6.82
C SER A 209 -15.96 -21.76 -6.97
N THR A 210 -16.86 -21.52 -6.02
CA THR A 210 -17.30 -20.15 -5.78
C THR A 210 -16.11 -19.39 -5.22
N SER A 211 -15.62 -18.43 -6.00
CA SER A 211 -14.51 -17.57 -5.60
C SER A 211 -14.90 -16.89 -4.29
N ARG A 212 -14.25 -17.27 -3.19
CA ARG A 212 -14.35 -16.53 -1.95
C ARG A 212 -13.56 -15.26 -2.13
N VAL A 213 -14.29 -14.16 -2.18
CA VAL A 213 -13.81 -12.89 -1.64
C VAL A 213 -14.89 -12.48 -0.66
N ARG A 214 -14.58 -12.59 0.64
CA ARG A 214 -15.46 -12.32 1.80
C ARG A 214 -16.37 -13.45 2.23
N GLY A 215 -16.46 -13.64 3.53
CA GLY A 215 -17.44 -14.51 4.17
C GLY A 215 -17.69 -14.05 5.60
N GLU A 216 -18.86 -13.46 5.78
CA GLU A 216 -19.55 -13.08 7.03
C GLU A 216 -19.29 -11.68 7.61
N ALA A 217 -20.30 -11.21 8.35
CA ALA A 217 -20.53 -9.83 8.81
C ALA A 217 -19.46 -9.25 9.76
N SER A 218 -18.39 -10.00 10.08
CA SER A 218 -17.20 -9.49 10.76
C SER A 218 -16.24 -8.73 9.83
N ASP A 219 -16.45 -8.81 8.51
CA ASP A 219 -15.48 -8.41 7.47
C ASP A 219 -15.65 -6.97 6.96
N GLU A 220 -16.52 -6.15 7.55
CA GLU A 220 -16.80 -4.77 7.07
C GLU A 220 -15.67 -3.75 7.33
N LEU A 221 -14.55 -4.17 7.95
CA LEU A 221 -13.64 -3.22 8.62
C LEU A 221 -12.24 -2.99 8.00
N SER A 222 -11.83 -3.68 6.92
CA SER A 222 -10.50 -3.44 6.32
C SER A 222 -10.57 -2.72 4.96
N LYS A 223 -10.20 -1.45 4.92
CA LYS A 223 -10.00 -0.68 3.67
C LYS A 223 -8.93 -1.30 2.76
N VAL A 224 -7.94 -2.00 3.32
CA VAL A 224 -6.83 -2.63 2.57
C VAL A 224 -7.31 -3.73 1.65
N SER A 225 -8.25 -4.56 2.10
CA SER A 225 -8.80 -5.64 1.28
C SER A 225 -9.47 -5.08 0.03
N GLN A 226 -10.20 -3.97 0.16
CA GLN A 226 -10.89 -3.34 -0.97
C GLN A 226 -9.92 -2.79 -2.01
N ASP A 227 -8.87 -2.08 -1.57
CA ASP A 227 -7.89 -1.51 -2.49
C ASP A 227 -7.00 -2.58 -3.12
N PHE A 228 -6.67 -3.64 -2.37
CA PHE A 228 -5.95 -4.80 -2.88
C PHE A 228 -6.72 -5.51 -4.01
N LEU A 229 -8.01 -5.77 -3.79
CA LEU A 229 -8.85 -6.53 -4.71
C LEU A 229 -9.30 -5.73 -5.94
N LYS A 230 -9.12 -4.40 -5.94
CA LYS A 230 -9.22 -3.58 -7.17
C LYS A 230 -8.05 -3.82 -8.12
N ILE A 231 -6.90 -4.27 -7.59
CA ILE A 231 -5.66 -4.46 -8.36
C ILE A 231 -5.50 -5.94 -8.72
N VAL A 232 -5.64 -6.82 -7.72
CA VAL A 232 -5.40 -8.25 -7.87
C VAL A 232 -6.73 -8.98 -7.84
N LEU A 233 -7.10 -9.52 -8.99
CA LEU A 233 -8.26 -10.39 -9.09
C LEU A 233 -8.06 -11.66 -8.25
N PRO A 234 -9.12 -12.26 -7.69
CA PRO A 234 -9.02 -13.43 -6.81
C PRO A 234 -8.31 -14.63 -7.44
N GLU A 235 -8.48 -14.82 -8.74
CA GLU A 235 -7.80 -15.85 -9.54
C GLU A 235 -6.29 -15.62 -9.69
N ASN A 236 -5.83 -14.38 -9.51
CA ASN A 236 -4.42 -13.98 -9.58
C ASN A 236 -3.73 -13.97 -8.21
N ILE A 237 -4.42 -14.42 -7.16
CA ILE A 237 -3.83 -14.69 -5.85
C ILE A 237 -3.19 -16.07 -5.89
N LEU A 238 -1.86 -16.10 -5.82
CA LEU A 238 -1.05 -17.31 -5.93
C LEU A 238 -0.28 -17.55 -4.63
N ILE A 239 -0.45 -18.74 -4.05
CA ILE A 239 0.36 -19.17 -2.91
C ILE A 239 1.76 -19.49 -3.42
N ALA A 240 2.78 -18.90 -2.77
CA ALA A 240 4.18 -19.15 -3.10
C ALA A 240 4.51 -20.66 -3.03
N PRO A 241 4.94 -21.31 -4.13
CA PRO A 241 5.18 -22.75 -4.18
C PRO A 241 6.19 -23.25 -3.15
N LEU A 242 7.25 -22.46 -2.88
CA LEU A 242 8.27 -22.80 -1.89
C LEU A 242 7.66 -22.97 -0.49
N HIS A 243 6.81 -22.04 -0.06
CA HIS A 243 6.15 -22.11 1.24
C HIS A 243 5.17 -23.30 1.32
N LEU A 244 4.48 -23.60 0.22
CA LEU A 244 3.63 -24.79 0.15
C LEU A 244 4.46 -26.08 0.27
N SER A 245 5.56 -26.19 -0.48
CA SER A 245 6.48 -27.33 -0.42
C SER A 245 7.03 -27.53 0.99
N MET A 246 7.49 -26.45 1.65
CA MET A 246 7.95 -26.51 3.04
C MET A 246 6.89 -27.09 3.98
N ARG A 247 5.62 -26.68 3.84
CA ARG A 247 4.54 -27.20 4.68
C ARG A 247 4.22 -28.66 4.37
N VAL A 248 4.23 -29.06 3.10
CA VAL A 248 4.04 -30.46 2.69
C VAL A 248 5.16 -31.34 3.27
N PHE A 249 6.42 -30.92 3.17
CA PHE A 249 7.54 -31.65 3.77
C PHE A 249 7.42 -31.74 5.30
N ALA A 250 7.00 -30.66 5.96
CA ALA A 250 6.75 -30.68 7.41
C ALA A 250 5.67 -31.70 7.80
N LEU A 251 4.58 -31.78 7.02
CA LEU A 251 3.51 -32.76 7.24
C LEU A 251 3.97 -34.20 6.98
N ILE A 252 4.70 -34.43 5.88
CA ILE A 252 5.28 -35.74 5.58
C ILE A 252 6.19 -36.17 6.73
N ARG A 253 7.07 -35.27 7.20
CA ARG A 253 7.95 -35.52 8.34
C ARG A 253 7.14 -35.86 9.59
N GLU A 254 6.12 -35.09 9.93
CA GLU A 254 5.28 -35.32 11.10
C GLU A 254 4.61 -36.70 11.05
N VAL A 255 4.04 -37.08 9.90
CA VAL A 255 3.44 -38.41 9.71
C VAL A 255 4.49 -39.50 9.83
N LEU A 256 5.67 -39.36 9.20
CA LEU A 256 6.73 -40.35 9.29
C LEU A 256 7.20 -40.52 10.74
N VAL A 257 7.52 -39.41 11.42
CA VAL A 257 8.00 -39.40 12.82
C VAL A 257 6.96 -40.01 13.76
N ASN A 258 5.68 -39.73 13.58
CA ASN A 258 4.62 -40.29 14.42
C ASN A 258 4.44 -41.81 14.23
N ASN A 259 4.95 -42.39 13.14
CA ASN A 259 4.93 -43.83 12.87
C ASN A 259 6.24 -44.53 13.24
N LEU A 260 7.26 -43.80 13.69
CA LEU A 260 8.51 -44.37 14.19
C LEU A 260 8.34 -44.91 15.62
N THR A 261 9.06 -45.98 15.93
CA THR A 261 9.32 -46.40 17.31
C THR A 261 10.18 -45.37 18.04
N ASP A 262 10.19 -45.40 19.38
CA ASP A 262 10.97 -44.42 20.15
C ASP A 262 12.48 -44.56 19.92
N GLU A 263 12.97 -45.77 19.63
CA GLU A 263 14.35 -46.02 19.22
C GLU A 263 14.68 -45.41 17.84
N GLU A 264 13.78 -45.55 16.86
CA GLU A 264 13.94 -44.93 15.55
C GLU A 264 13.84 -43.40 15.60
N LYS A 265 12.99 -42.85 16.48
CA LYS A 265 12.92 -41.39 16.72
C LYS A 265 14.23 -40.88 17.30
N GLN A 266 14.81 -41.58 18.28
CA GLN A 266 16.10 -41.21 18.88
C GLN A 266 17.21 -41.21 17.82
N VAL A 267 17.29 -42.25 16.98
CA VAL A 267 18.24 -42.31 15.86
C VAL A 267 18.01 -41.18 14.86
N LEU A 268 16.76 -40.85 14.55
CA LEU A 268 16.44 -39.76 13.65
C LEU A 268 16.89 -38.41 14.24
N GLU A 269 16.60 -38.12 15.51
CA GLU A 269 17.01 -36.89 16.20
C GLU A 269 18.53 -36.74 16.27
N ASP A 270 19.24 -37.84 16.53
CA ASP A 270 20.71 -37.87 16.59
C ASP A 270 21.35 -37.60 15.21
N ASN A 271 20.66 -37.95 14.11
CA ASN A 271 21.17 -37.79 12.73
C ASN A 271 20.67 -36.51 12.02
N PHE A 272 19.48 -35.98 12.35
CA PHE A 272 18.86 -34.86 11.61
C PHE A 272 19.57 -33.52 11.84
N PHE A 273 20.31 -33.37 12.95
CA PHE A 273 21.12 -32.21 13.28
C PHE A 273 22.62 -32.47 13.19
N ASP A 274 23.05 -33.55 12.53
CA ASP A 274 24.46 -33.71 12.23
C ASP A 274 24.88 -32.76 11.09
N LEU A 275 25.18 -31.52 11.49
CA LEU A 275 25.73 -30.47 10.65
C LEU A 275 27.15 -30.80 10.14
N SER A 276 27.75 -31.92 10.56
CA SER A 276 29.02 -32.42 10.01
C SER A 276 28.84 -33.18 8.70
N THR A 277 27.59 -33.47 8.29
CA THR A 277 27.35 -34.07 6.98
C THR A 277 27.78 -33.11 5.85
N PRO A 278 28.39 -33.62 4.76
CA PRO A 278 28.84 -32.78 3.64
C PRO A 278 27.74 -31.91 3.03
N VAL A 279 26.49 -32.38 3.09
CA VAL A 279 25.31 -31.64 2.62
C VAL A 279 25.02 -30.44 3.52
N ALA A 280 25.09 -30.56 4.85
CA ALA A 280 24.86 -29.44 5.77
C ALA A 280 25.98 -28.38 5.68
N LEU A 281 27.23 -28.80 5.48
CA LEU A 281 28.37 -27.90 5.23
C LEU A 281 28.17 -27.06 3.96
N TYR A 282 27.54 -27.61 2.92
CA TYR A 282 27.25 -26.87 1.69
C TYR A 282 26.29 -25.69 1.92
N TRP A 283 25.38 -25.78 2.89
CA TRP A 283 24.41 -24.74 3.22
C TRP A 283 24.95 -23.67 4.20
N GLN A 284 26.12 -23.91 4.80
CA GLN A 284 26.76 -22.96 5.73
C GLN A 284 27.77 -22.02 5.05
N ILE A 285 28.21 -22.34 3.83
CA ILE A 285 29.30 -21.63 3.12
C ILE A 285 28.77 -20.72 1.99
N SER A 286 27.45 -20.67 1.77
CA SER A 286 26.76 -19.81 0.81
C SER A 286 25.91 -18.75 1.50
#